data_AF-A0A166K452-F1
#
_entry.id   AF-A0A166K452-F1
#
_cell.length_a   1.000
_cell.length_b   1.000
_cell.length_c   1.000
_cell.angle_alpha   90.00
_cell.angle_beta   90.00
_cell.angle_gamma   90.00
#
_symmetry.space_group_name_H-M   'P 1'
#
loop_
_entity.id
_entity.type
_entity.pdbx_description
1 polymer ?
#
loop_
_entity_poly.entity_id
_entity_poly.type
_entity_poly.pdbx_seq_one_letter_code
_entity_poly.pdbx_strand_id
1 'polypeptide(L)'
;MLIEIAIGAVALTTPVSNCIFYKSLNQVFIERKSLRVQQIIEEPLKNILRVDIQDKQFKYGKRYRAVIVLQSCDEIPINPEYTDEKSVRYAVFRINSFLGYL
;
A
#
# COMPACT_ATOMS: atom_id res chain seq x y z
N MET A 1 13.74 8.30 -10.88
CA MET A 1 12.42 7.86 -11.38
C MET A 1 11.53 7.64 -10.18
N LEU A 2 10.44 8.42 -10.08
CA LEU A 2 9.54 8.50 -8.92
C LEU A 2 8.15 8.02 -9.35
N ILE A 3 7.49 7.21 -8.53
CA ILE A 3 6.12 6.75 -8.78
C ILE A 3 5.28 7.11 -7.56
N GLU A 4 4.24 7.90 -7.79
CA GLU A 4 3.21 8.20 -6.79
C GLU A 4 1.93 7.44 -7.17
N ILE A 5 1.36 6.74 -6.19
CA ILE A 5 0.08 6.04 -6.34
C ILE A 5 -0.86 6.60 -5.28
N ALA A 6 -1.89 7.31 -5.74
CA ALA A 6 -2.99 7.77 -4.90
C ALA A 6 -4.21 6.86 -5.12
N ILE A 7 -4.69 6.22 -4.05
CA ILE A 7 -5.93 5.43 -4.06
C ILE A 7 -6.91 6.13 -3.11
N GLY A 8 -7.91 6.81 -3.67
CA GLY A 8 -8.96 7.48 -2.91
C GLY A 8 -10.33 6.87 -3.20
N ALA A 9 -11.06 6.51 -2.14
CA ALA A 9 -12.49 6.27 -2.22
C ALA A 9 -13.24 7.58 -1.94
N VAL A 10 -14.32 7.85 -2.67
CA VAL A 10 -15.09 9.10 -2.56
C VAL A 10 -15.82 9.16 -1.21
N ALA A 11 -15.20 9.78 -0.21
CA ALA A 11 -15.87 10.48 0.89
C ALA A 11 -14.86 11.45 1.53
N LEU A 12 -15.30 12.67 1.88
CA LEU A 12 -14.49 13.76 2.46
C LEU A 12 -13.76 13.41 3.78
N THR A 13 -13.90 12.18 4.27
CA THR A 13 -13.34 11.67 5.54
C THR A 13 -12.42 10.46 5.37
N THR A 14 -12.25 9.91 4.16
CA THR A 14 -11.42 8.70 3.97
C THR A 14 -9.94 9.02 4.13
N PRO A 15 -9.21 8.31 5.00
CA PRO A 15 -7.78 8.47 5.16
C PRO A 15 -7.07 8.20 3.83
N VAL A 16 -6.42 9.23 3.30
CA VAL A 16 -5.57 9.08 2.11
C VAL A 16 -4.26 8.46 2.57
N SER A 17 -3.90 7.32 1.95
CA SER A 17 -2.61 6.69 2.17
C SER A 17 -1.76 6.85 0.91
N ASN A 18 -0.64 7.55 1.03
CA ASN A 18 0.36 7.70 -0.01
C ASN A 18 1.53 6.77 0.31
N CYS A 19 1.84 5.85 -0.60
CA CYS A 19 2.99 4.97 -0.48
C CYS A 19 3.98 5.29 -1.59
N ILE A 20 5.18 5.69 -1.21
CA ILE A 20 6.22 6.17 -2.12
C ILE A 20 7.46 5.29 -1.96
N PHE A 21 7.95 4.77 -3.08
CA PHE A 21 9.15 3.93 -3.13
C PHE A 21 10.33 4.74 -3.69
N TYR A 22 11.33 5.03 -2.86
CA TYR A 22 12.54 5.77 -3.25
C TYR A 22 13.72 4.83 -3.44
N LYS A 23 14.00 4.44 -4.70
CA LYS A 23 15.19 3.62 -5.03
C LYS A 23 16.51 4.28 -4.61
N SER A 24 16.65 5.59 -4.80
CA SER A 24 17.89 6.30 -4.47
C SER A 24 18.20 6.35 -2.98
N LEU A 25 17.16 6.31 -2.14
CA LEU A 25 17.29 6.31 -0.68
C LEU A 25 17.21 4.90 -0.09
N ASN A 26 16.96 3.88 -0.93
CA ASN A 26 16.70 2.51 -0.50
C ASN A 26 15.58 2.44 0.59
N GLN A 27 14.51 3.23 0.43
CA GLN A 27 13.46 3.40 1.43
C GLN A 27 12.06 3.44 0.81
N VAL A 28 11.07 3.03 1.59
CA VAL A 28 9.64 3.16 1.33
C VAL A 28 9.02 3.98 2.44
N PHE A 29 8.20 4.95 2.04
CA PHE A 29 7.47 5.82 2.95
C PHE A 29 5.99 5.59 2.74
N ILE A 30 5.28 5.29 3.82
CA ILE A 30 3.83 5.20 3.83
C ILE A 30 3.32 6.34 4.70
N GLU A 31 2.82 7.37 4.05
CA GLU A 31 2.16 8.48 4.70
C GLU A 31 0.65 8.22 4.74
N ARG A 32 0.08 8.23 5.95
CA ARG A 32 -1.36 8.13 6.17
C ARG A 32 -1.83 9.46 6.74
N LYS A 33 -2.71 10.14 6.00
CA LYS A 33 -3.34 11.38 6.45
C LYS A 33 -4.83 11.15 6.67
N SER A 34 -5.28 11.45 7.88
CA SER A 34 -6.69 11.57 8.24
C SER A 34 -6.95 12.96 8.81
N LEU A 35 -8.21 13.31 9.04
CA LEU A 35 -8.62 14.62 9.55
C LEU A 35 -7.88 15.08 10.83
N ARG A 36 -7.36 14.15 11.64
CA ARG A 36 -6.72 14.48 12.94
C ARG A 36 -5.36 13.80 13.17
N VAL A 37 -4.97 12.88 12.30
CA VAL A 37 -3.75 12.07 12.49
C VAL A 37 -2.98 11.99 11.19
N GLN A 38 -1.70 12.32 11.28
CA GLN A 38 -0.70 12.04 10.27
C GLN A 38 0.25 10.97 10.83
N GLN A 39 0.37 9.85 10.14
CA GLN A 39 1.31 8.79 10.47
C GLN A 39 2.25 8.60 9.29
N ILE A 40 3.55 8.56 9.55
CA ILE A 40 4.57 8.21 8.57
C ILE A 40 5.21 6.92 9.04
N ILE A 41 5.24 5.93 8.15
CA ILE A 41 5.94 4.66 8.36
C ILE A 41 7.06 4.62 7.34
N GLU A 42 8.28 4.36 7.81
CA GLU A 42 9.47 4.30 6.98
C GLU A 42 10.08 2.92 7.09
N GLU A 43 10.28 2.27 5.95
CA GLU A 43 10.91 0.96 5.89
C GLU A 43 12.00 0.93 4.81
N PRO A 44 13.17 0.36 5.09
CA PRO A 44 14.17 0.11 4.05
C PRO A 44 13.60 -0.78 2.94
N LEU A 45 13.83 -0.42 1.68
CA LEU A 45 13.43 -1.22 0.51
C LEU A 45 13.99 -2.65 0.60
N LYS A 46 15.22 -2.80 1.10
CA LYS A 46 15.86 -4.11 1.33
C LYS A 46 15.09 -5.01 2.30
N ASN A 47 14.27 -4.45 3.18
CA ASN A 47 13.49 -5.21 4.16
C ASN A 47 12.16 -5.67 3.57
N ILE A 48 11.75 -5.15 2.41
CA ILE A 48 10.54 -5.59 1.73
C ILE A 48 10.84 -6.93 1.06
N LEU A 49 10.04 -7.93 1.40
CA LEU A 49 10.12 -9.26 0.79
C LEU A 49 9.27 -9.31 -0.48
N ARG A 50 8.01 -8.86 -0.39
CA ARG A 50 7.05 -8.82 -1.49
C ARG A 50 5.85 -7.95 -1.13
N VAL A 51 4.94 -7.77 -2.08
CA VAL A 51 3.63 -7.16 -1.85
C VAL A 51 2.54 -8.17 -2.17
N ASP A 52 1.67 -8.41 -1.19
CA ASP A 52 0.56 -9.36 -1.28
C ASP A 52 -0.79 -8.64 -1.31
N ILE A 53 -1.83 -9.39 -1.66
CA ILE A 53 -3.22 -8.96 -1.63
C ILE A 53 -3.91 -9.68 -0.48
N GLN A 54 -4.51 -8.92 0.42
CA GLN A 54 -5.41 -9.46 1.44
C GLN A 54 -6.86 -9.26 1.02
N ASP A 55 -7.68 -10.27 1.22
CA ASP A 55 -9.13 -10.19 1.06
C ASP A 55 -9.84 -10.25 2.42
N LYS A 56 -11.05 -9.70 2.47
CA LYS A 56 -11.94 -9.81 3.62
C LYS A 56 -13.39 -9.87 3.14
N GLN A 57 -14.16 -10.78 3.71
CA GLN A 57 -15.60 -10.90 3.43
C GLN A 57 -16.38 -9.79 4.14
N PHE A 58 -17.21 -9.07 3.39
CA PHE A 58 -18.19 -8.11 3.90
C PHE A 58 -19.61 -8.53 3.49
N LYS A 59 -20.62 -7.83 4.03
CA LYS A 59 -22.06 -8.12 3.80
C LYS A 59 -22.44 -8.17 2.31
N TYR A 60 -21.77 -7.39 1.47
CA TYR A 60 -22.08 -7.27 0.03
C TYR A 60 -20.97 -7.80 -0.88
N GLY A 61 -20.09 -8.68 -0.37
CA GLY A 61 -19.00 -9.29 -1.14
C GLY A 61 -17.64 -9.12 -0.50
N LYS A 62 -16.61 -9.59 -1.19
CA LYS A 62 -15.21 -9.45 -0.76
C LYS A 62 -14.69 -8.06 -1.08
N ARG A 63 -13.86 -7.52 -0.19
CA ARG A 63 -13.03 -6.35 -0.46
C ARG A 63 -11.58 -6.70 -0.24
N TYR A 64 -10.69 -5.92 -0.83
CA TYR A 64 -9.27 -6.24 -0.94
C TYR A 64 -8.39 -5.07 -0.50
N ARG A 65 -7.18 -5.34 -0.07
CA ARG A 65 -6.15 -4.32 0.17
C ARG A 65 -4.75 -4.85 -0.19
N ALA A 66 -3.86 -3.94 -0.55
CA ALA A 66 -2.45 -4.26 -0.78
C ALA A 66 -1.67 -4.16 0.54
N VAL A 67 -0.77 -5.12 0.76
CA VAL A 67 0.04 -5.22 1.97
C VAL A 67 1.49 -5.48 1.61
N ILE A 68 2.39 -4.70 2.18
CA ILE A 68 3.83 -4.92 2.10
C ILE A 68 4.18 -5.99 3.14
N VAL A 69 4.80 -7.07 2.69
CA VAL A 69 5.33 -8.13 3.56
C VAL A 69 6.81 -7.86 3.77
N LEU A 70 7.22 -7.70 5.02
CA LEU A 70 8.61 -7.52 5.41
C LEU A 70 9.33 -8.88 5.52
N GLN A 71 10.66 -8.86 5.50
CA GLN A 71 11.49 -10.03 5.76
C GLN A 71 11.27 -10.62 7.16
N SER A 72 10.82 -9.82 8.13
CA SER A 72 10.39 -10.28 9.46
C SER A 72 9.06 -11.04 9.45
N CYS A 73 8.42 -11.17 8.28
CA CYS A 73 7.04 -11.62 8.09
C CYS A 73 5.98 -10.66 8.66
N ASP A 74 6.37 -9.47 9.11
CA ASP A 74 5.41 -8.43 9.47
C ASP A 74 4.72 -7.88 8.22
N GLU A 75 3.45 -7.51 8.40
CA GLU A 75 2.58 -7.08 7.32
C GLU A 75 2.14 -5.63 7.52
N ILE A 76 2.49 -4.76 6.58
CA ILE A 76 2.15 -3.34 6.62
C ILE A 76 1.15 -3.03 5.50
N PRO A 77 -0.13 -2.74 5.81
CA PRO A 77 -1.09 -2.37 4.79
C PRO A 77 -0.73 -1.01 4.17
N ILE A 78 -0.69 -0.96 2.84
CA ILE A 78 -0.43 0.27 2.08
C ILE A 78 -1.54 1.29 2.35
N ASN A 79 -2.78 0.85 2.21
CA ASN A 79 -3.97 1.56 2.68
C ASN A 79 -4.65 0.69 3.76
N PRO A 80 -4.96 1.23 4.95
CA PRO A 80 -5.71 0.50 5.97
C PRO A 80 -7.08 0.02 5.48
N GLU A 81 -7.71 0.77 4.57
CA GLU A 81 -9.04 0.48 4.05
C GLU A 81 -9.03 -0.58 2.95
N TYR A 82 -10.08 -1.39 2.93
CA TYR A 82 -10.32 -2.37 1.87
C TYR A 82 -11.17 -1.74 0.75
N THR A 83 -10.72 -1.92 -0.49
CA THR A 83 -11.35 -1.41 -1.72
C THR A 83 -11.63 -2.55 -2.72
N ASP A 84 -11.92 -2.21 -3.97
CA ASP A 84 -12.19 -3.17 -5.03
C ASP A 84 -10.94 -3.96 -5.48
N GLU A 85 -11.18 -5.17 -5.96
CA GLU A 85 -10.12 -6.11 -6.36
C GLU A 85 -9.24 -5.58 -7.49
N LYS A 86 -9.87 -4.93 -8.48
CA LYS A 86 -9.19 -4.51 -9.72
C LYS A 86 -8.16 -3.43 -9.42
N SER A 87 -8.53 -2.43 -8.62
CA SER A 87 -7.63 -1.37 -8.18
C SER A 87 -6.45 -1.92 -7.38
N VAL A 88 -6.71 -2.86 -6.45
CA VAL A 88 -5.66 -3.47 -5.62
C VAL A 88 -4.70 -4.31 -6.47
N ARG A 89 -5.22 -5.18 -7.34
CA ARG A 89 -4.38 -5.99 -8.25
C ARG A 89 -3.51 -5.11 -9.15
N TYR A 90 -4.08 -4.04 -9.68
CA TYR A 90 -3.32 -3.09 -10.51
C TYR A 90 -2.18 -2.43 -9.71
N ALA A 91 -2.46 -1.98 -8.48
CA ALA A 91 -1.44 -1.38 -7.62
C ALA A 91 -0.32 -2.38 -7.29
N VAL A 92 -0.66 -3.60 -6.86
CA VAL A 92 0.32 -4.65 -6.55
C VAL A 92 1.18 -5.00 -7.77
N PHE A 93 0.58 -5.13 -8.94
CA PHE A 93 1.31 -5.37 -10.18
C PHE A 93 2.33 -4.24 -10.47
N ARG A 94 1.91 -2.98 -10.36
CA ARG A 94 2.79 -1.82 -10.58
C ARG A 94 3.94 -1.77 -9.59
N ILE A 95 3.70 -2.10 -8.33
CA ILE A 95 4.73 -2.13 -7.29
C ILE A 95 5.72 -3.27 -7.55
N ASN A 96 5.24 -4.48 -7.82
CA ASN A 96 6.11 -5.63 -8.10
C ASN A 96 6.98 -5.39 -9.35
N SER A 97 6.41 -4.79 -10.40
CA SER A 97 7.17 -4.36 -11.58
C SER A 97 8.25 -3.33 -11.25
N PHE A 98 7.96 -2.37 -10.37
CA PHE A 98 8.95 -1.39 -9.94
C PHE A 98 10.08 -2.03 -9.12
N LEU A 99 9.76 -2.97 -8.24
CA LEU A 99 10.72 -3.68 -7.39
C LEU A 99 11.54 -4.72 -8.16
N GLY A 100 11.08 -5.17 -9.33
CA GLY A 100 11.76 -6.19 -10.13
C GLY A 100 11.49 -7.61 -9.64
N TYR A 101 10.35 -7.85 -8.99
CA TYR A 101 9.91 -9.18 -8.54
C TYR A 101 9.09 -9.94 -9.61
N LEU A 102 9.08 -9.46 -10.86
CA LEU A 102 8.39 -10.09 -12.00
C LEU A 102 9.38 -10.81 -12.92
#